data_AF-A0A4Q0SES2-F1
#
_entry.id   AF-A0A4Q0SES2-F1
#
_cell.length_a   1.000
_cell.length_b   1.000
_cell.length_c   1.000
_cell.angle_alpha   90.00
_cell.angle_beta   90.00
_cell.angle_gamma   90.00
#
_symmetry.space_group_name_H-M   'P 1'
#
loop_
_entity.id
_entity.type
_entity.pdbx_description
1 polymer ?
#
loop_
_entity_poly.entity_id
_entity_poly.type
_entity_poly.pdbx_seq_one_letter_code
_entity_poly.pdbx_strand_id
1 'polypeptide(L)'
;MRRAWPTLMAAGMLLASAPAHTQTYDPRYPVCMQIYGPVGYFDCRYGSLEQCRYLAVGRSASCIVNPYFPSRTPTPPRRSSPAAAGVG
;
A
#
# COMPACT_ATOMS: atom_id res chain seq x y z
N MET A 1 -18.05 13.37 -51.44
CA MET A 1 -16.69 12.90 -51.13
C MET A 1 -16.47 12.94 -49.63
N ARG A 2 -16.21 11.75 -49.06
CA ARG A 2 -15.35 11.50 -47.90
C ARG A 2 -15.86 12.03 -46.56
N ARG A 3 -16.76 11.22 -45.99
CA ARG A 3 -16.91 11.00 -44.54
C ARG A 3 -15.52 10.85 -43.90
N ALA A 4 -14.97 11.95 -43.39
CA ALA A 4 -13.71 11.94 -42.63
C ALA A 4 -13.95 12.30 -41.15
N TRP A 5 -15.17 12.07 -40.66
CA TRP A 5 -15.56 12.27 -39.26
C TRP A 5 -15.93 10.95 -38.57
N PRO A 6 -15.11 9.90 -38.64
CA PRO A 6 -15.15 8.99 -37.50
C PRO A 6 -13.78 8.49 -37.02
N THR A 7 -12.66 9.04 -37.51
CA THR A 7 -11.33 8.56 -37.08
C THR A 7 -10.73 9.32 -35.89
N LEU A 8 -11.34 10.42 -35.44
CA LEU A 8 -10.85 11.18 -34.27
C LEU A 8 -11.34 10.64 -32.92
N MET A 9 -12.26 9.67 -32.88
CA MET A 9 -12.86 9.17 -31.62
C MET A 9 -12.23 7.87 -31.07
N ALA A 10 -11.15 7.36 -31.66
CA ALA A 10 -10.62 6.04 -31.29
C ALA A 10 -9.31 6.05 -30.48
N ALA A 11 -8.71 7.21 -30.18
CA ALA A 11 -7.37 7.27 -29.58
C ALA A 11 -7.32 7.90 -28.17
N GLY A 12 -8.46 7.95 -27.45
CA GLY A 12 -8.56 8.67 -26.17
C GLY A 12 -8.64 7.82 -24.89
N MET A 13 -8.64 6.49 -24.98
CA MET A 13 -8.94 5.60 -23.84
C MET A 13 -7.82 4.59 -23.55
N LEU A 14 -6.60 5.07 -23.31
CA LEU A 14 -5.52 4.21 -22.80
C LEU A 14 -4.69 4.86 -21.68
N LEU A 15 -5.19 5.88 -20.98
CA LEU A 15 -4.66 6.22 -19.66
C LEU A 15 -5.29 5.28 -18.63
N ALA A 16 -4.89 4.01 -18.71
CA ALA A 16 -5.07 3.07 -17.62
C ALA A 16 -4.24 3.59 -16.43
N SER A 17 -4.88 4.39 -15.58
CA SER A 17 -4.57 4.60 -14.17
C SER A 17 -3.14 4.21 -13.76
N ALA A 18 -2.14 4.93 -14.27
CA ALA A 18 -0.89 5.03 -13.55
C ALA A 18 -1.26 5.64 -12.19
N PRO A 19 -0.80 5.12 -11.05
CA PRO A 19 -1.02 5.79 -9.77
C PRO A 19 -0.35 7.17 -9.89
N ALA A 20 -1.16 8.18 -10.21
CA ALA A 20 -0.72 9.54 -10.37
C ALA A 20 -0.48 10.10 -8.97
N HIS A 21 0.77 10.39 -8.67
CA HIS A 21 1.22 11.38 -7.68
C HIS A 21 0.97 11.20 -6.17
N THR A 22 0.33 10.14 -5.64
CA THR A 22 -0.14 10.15 -4.22
C THR A 22 0.12 8.90 -3.37
N GLN A 23 1.02 7.99 -3.76
CA GLN A 23 1.41 6.89 -2.87
C GLN A 23 2.70 7.20 -2.11
N THR A 24 2.60 8.18 -1.23
CA THR A 24 3.60 8.45 -0.19
C THR A 24 3.81 7.23 0.72
N TYR A 25 2.77 6.39 0.85
CA TYR A 25 2.77 5.20 1.68
C TYR A 25 2.46 3.94 0.87
N ASP A 26 3.33 2.93 0.96
CA ASP A 26 3.07 1.59 0.40
C ASP A 26 2.35 0.73 1.45
N PRO A 27 1.07 0.34 1.24
CA PRO A 27 0.29 -0.41 2.21
C PRO A 27 0.83 -1.83 2.48
N ARG A 28 1.80 -2.31 1.69
CA ARG A 28 2.43 -3.63 1.89
C ARG A 28 3.45 -3.64 3.02
N TYR A 29 3.97 -2.48 3.43
CA TYR A 29 5.02 -2.38 4.44
C TYR A 29 4.54 -1.67 5.70
N PRO A 30 4.85 -2.20 6.90
CA PRO A 30 4.40 -1.63 8.17
C PRO A 30 5.14 -0.37 8.59
N VAL A 31 6.32 -0.08 8.01
CA VAL A 31 7.18 1.03 8.42
C VAL A 31 7.71 1.79 7.21
N CYS A 32 7.78 3.12 7.37
CA CYS A 32 8.27 4.04 6.37
C CYS A 32 9.39 4.93 6.93
N MET A 33 10.37 5.26 6.08
CA MET A 33 11.42 6.22 6.39
C MET A 33 11.09 7.57 5.73
N GLN A 34 10.87 8.60 6.53
CA GLN A 34 10.71 9.97 6.07
C GLN A 34 12.08 10.61 5.91
N ILE A 35 12.43 10.98 4.68
CA ILE A 35 13.72 11.60 4.36
C ILE A 35 13.51 13.10 4.22
N TYR A 36 14.31 13.87 4.95
CA TYR A 36 14.30 15.32 4.96
C TYR A 36 15.37 15.87 4.02
N GLY A 37 14.96 16.83 3.18
CA GLY A 37 15.81 17.50 2.21
C GLY A 37 15.00 18.55 1.44
N PRO A 38 15.56 19.15 0.38
CA PRO A 38 14.85 20.11 -0.48
C PRO A 38 13.55 19.55 -1.05
N VAL A 39 13.52 18.24 -1.30
CA VAL A 39 12.33 17.48 -1.66
C VAL A 39 12.23 16.31 -0.70
N GLY A 40 11.37 16.44 0.32
CA GLY A 40 11.13 15.37 1.28
C GLY A 40 10.26 14.28 0.68
N TYR A 41 10.56 13.02 0.99
CA TYR A 41 9.78 11.88 0.54
C TYR A 41 9.77 10.76 1.58
N PHE A 42 8.84 9.83 1.41
CA PHE A 42 8.71 8.67 2.28
C PHE A 42 9.11 7.41 1.52
N ASP A 43 9.88 6.57 2.20
CA ASP A 43 10.35 5.30 1.68
C ASP A 43 9.74 4.16 2.50
N CYS A 44 8.69 3.53 1.99
CA CYS A 44 7.93 2.49 2.67
C CYS A 44 8.34 1.11 2.16
N ARG A 45 9.45 0.58 2.66
CA ARG A 45 9.96 -0.75 2.32
C ARG A 45 10.47 -1.54 3.53
N TYR A 46 10.14 -1.10 4.74
CA TYR A 46 10.71 -1.63 5.98
C TYR A 46 9.70 -2.49 6.74
N GLY A 47 10.18 -3.62 7.27
CA GLY A 47 9.37 -4.55 8.04
C GLY A 47 9.26 -4.20 9.53
N SER A 48 10.18 -3.39 10.07
CA SER A 48 10.19 -2.98 11.48
C SER A 48 10.84 -1.62 11.69
N LEU A 49 10.53 -0.99 12.83
CA LEU A 49 11.13 0.30 13.22
C LEU A 49 12.64 0.17 13.44
N GLU A 50 13.09 -0.94 14.02
CA GLU A 50 14.52 -1.19 14.26
C GLU A 50 15.30 -1.35 12.95
N GLN A 51 14.74 -2.07 11.98
CA GLN A 51 15.34 -2.19 10.66
C GLN A 51 15.44 -0.83 9.95
N CYS A 52 14.37 -0.02 10.05
CA CYS A 52 14.39 1.34 9.51
C CYS A 52 15.44 2.21 10.21
N ARG A 53 15.51 2.20 11.55
CA ARG A 53 16.46 2.99 12.33
C ARG A 53 17.91 2.66 12.00
N TYR A 54 18.22 1.37 11.89
CA TYR A 54 19.54 0.91 11.50
C TYR A 54 19.96 1.48 10.14
N LEU A 55 19.04 1.55 9.17
CA LEU A 55 19.28 2.09 7.83
C LEU A 55 19.16 3.63 7.75
N ALA A 56 18.55 4.27 8.75
CA ALA A 56 18.44 5.71 8.86
C ALA A 56 19.71 6.37 9.42
N VAL A 57 20.61 5.61 10.06
CA VAL A 57 21.84 6.14 10.64
C VAL A 57 22.66 6.89 9.59
N GLY A 58 23.07 8.12 9.93
CA GLY A 58 23.85 8.97 9.02
C GLY A 58 23.02 9.65 7.92
N ARG A 59 21.70 9.49 7.91
CA ARG A 59 20.78 10.18 6.98
C ARG A 59 19.96 11.22 7.75
N SER A 60 19.59 12.31 7.09
CA SER A 60 18.56 13.23 7.57
C SER A 60 17.18 12.60 7.40
N ALA A 61 16.89 11.55 8.16
CA ALA A 61 15.65 10.79 8.03
C ALA A 61 15.08 10.34 9.39
N SER A 62 13.76 10.19 9.46
CA SER A 62 13.06 9.61 10.61
C SER A 62 12.25 8.38 10.20
N CYS A 63 11.98 7.48 11.14
CA CYS A 63 11.21 6.27 10.91
C CYS A 63 9.85 6.38 11.57
N ILE A 64 8.79 6.09 10.81
CA ILE A 64 7.40 6.16 11.28
C ILE A 64 6.64 4.87 10.95
N VAL A 65 5.63 4.56 11.75
CA VAL A 65 4.70 3.45 11.48
C VAL A 65 3.77 3.86 10.34
N ASN A 66 3.56 2.96 9.38
CA ASN A 66 2.65 3.18 8.27
C ASN A 66 1.19 3.04 8.74
N PRO A 67 0.38 4.10 8.75
CA PRO A 67 -1.02 4.02 9.16
C PRO A 67 -1.88 3.23 8.16
N TYR A 68 -1.42 3.04 6.93
CA TYR A 68 -2.13 2.31 5.87
C TYR A 68 -1.79 0.81 5.84
N PHE A 69 -0.91 0.35 6.73
CA PHE A 69 -0.60 -1.07 6.82
C PHE A 69 -1.79 -1.80 7.47
N PRO A 70 -2.36 -2.84 6.82
CA PRO A 70 -3.52 -3.54 7.35
C PRO A 70 -3.14 -4.20 8.68
N SER A 71 -3.73 -3.69 9.77
CA SER A 71 -3.69 -4.36 11.05
C SER A 71 -4.42 -5.70 10.87
N ARG A 72 -3.66 -6.80 10.90
CA ARG A 72 -4.25 -8.14 10.93
C ARG A 72 -4.95 -8.29 12.27
N THR A 73 -6.20 -7.87 12.37
CA THR A 73 -7.07 -8.27 13.47
C THR A 73 -7.11 -9.79 13.43
N PRO A 74 -6.70 -10.50 14.49
CA PRO A 74 -6.79 -11.95 14.51
C PRO A 74 -8.25 -12.32 14.29
N THR A 75 -8.55 -13.03 13.20
CA THR A 75 -9.87 -13.64 13.03
C THR A 75 -10.09 -14.51 14.27
N PRO A 76 -11.16 -14.28 15.05
CA PRO A 76 -11.41 -15.10 16.23
C PRO A 76 -11.49 -16.56 15.79
N PRO A 77 -10.89 -17.50 16.54
CA PRO A 77 -10.89 -18.90 16.15
C PRO A 77 -12.34 -19.32 15.91
N ARG A 78 -12.62 -19.84 14.72
CA ARG A 78 -13.95 -20.36 14.36
C ARG A 78 -14.26 -21.45 15.39
N ARG A 79 -15.17 -21.13 16.32
CA ARG A 79 -15.61 -22.07 17.35
C ARG A 79 -16.30 -23.21 16.61
N SER A 80 -15.58 -24.31 16.40
CA SER A 80 -16.16 -25.54 15.86
C SER A 80 -17.25 -25.97 16.83
N SER A 81 -18.51 -25.74 16.48
CA SER A 81 -19.63 -26.23 17.27
C SER A 81 -19.62 -27.75 17.19
N PRO A 82 -19.50 -28.50 18.30
CA PRO A 82 -19.65 -29.95 18.28
C PRO A 82 -21.16 -30.26 18.27
N ALA A 83 -21.80 -30.17 17.11
CA ALA A 83 -23.16 -30.64 16.92
C ALA A 83 -23.14 -32.07 16.36
N ALA A 84 -22.65 -33.01 17.18
CA ALA A 84 -22.84 -34.44 16.96
C ALA A 84 -22.53 -35.22 18.26
N ALA A 85 -23.46 -35.24 19.21
CA ALA A 85 -23.49 -36.24 20.27
C ALA A 85 -24.91 -36.43 20.80
N GLY A 86 -25.63 -37.38 20.19
CA GLY A 86 -26.53 -38.34 20.85
C GLY A 86 -27.83 -37.85 21.48
N VAL A 87 -28.95 -38.34 20.94
CA VAL A 87 -29.89 -39.17 21.72
C VAL A 87 -30.53 -40.18 20.78
N GLY A 88 -30.28 -41.46 21.07
CA GLY A 88 -31.10 -42.58 20.59
C GLY A 88 -32.24 -42.86 21.55
#